data_AF-A0A3B9BQJ8-F1
#
_entry.id   AF-A0A3B9BQJ8-F1
#
_cell.length_a   1.000
_cell.length_b   1.000
_cell.length_c   1.000
_cell.angle_alpha   90.00
_cell.angle_beta   90.00
_cell.angle_gamma   90.00
#
_symmetry.space_group_name_H-M   'P 1'
#
loop_
_entity.id
_entity.type
_entity.pdbx_description
1 polymer ?
#
loop_
_entity_poly.entity_id
_entity_poly.type
_entity_poly.pdbx_seq_one_letter_code
_entity_poly.pdbx_strand_id
1 'polypeptide(L)'
;MIMTEKVTSLDLPIANLPPETQRYFDICVEKLGFVPNVLQSYAHNVDKLNAFTGMYNDLMLGKSELSKLEREMIAVVVSSHNKCFYCLVSHGAAVRQLSGKPELGEALVMNYRVADLSDRERAI
;
A
#
# COMPACT_ATOMS: atom_id res chain seq x y z
N MET A 1 18.07 11.23 -20.09
CA MET A 1 18.44 11.54 -18.68
C MET A 1 17.60 10.62 -17.82
N ILE A 2 18.16 9.48 -17.41
CA ILE A 2 17.47 8.50 -16.57
C ILE A 2 17.57 9.07 -15.15
N MET A 3 16.46 9.55 -14.59
CA MET A 3 16.43 9.92 -13.18
C MET A 3 16.86 8.68 -12.38
N THR A 4 17.89 8.78 -11.55
CA THR A 4 18.12 7.81 -10.48
C THR A 4 17.12 8.21 -9.38
N GLU A 5 15.96 7.57 -9.41
CA GLU A 5 14.66 8.13 -9.03
C GLU A 5 14.50 8.35 -7.52
N LYS A 6 14.30 9.61 -7.12
CA LYS A 6 13.96 9.96 -5.74
C LYS A 6 12.65 9.30 -5.31
N VAL A 7 12.62 8.68 -4.14
CA VAL A 7 11.41 8.08 -3.53
C VAL A 7 10.36 9.15 -3.18
N THR A 8 10.80 10.34 -2.79
CA THR A 8 9.94 11.51 -2.52
C THR A 8 10.58 12.78 -3.08
N SER A 9 9.87 13.90 -3.05
CA SER A 9 10.44 15.21 -3.38
C SER A 9 11.38 15.78 -2.30
N LEU A 10 11.38 15.19 -1.09
CA LEU A 10 12.14 15.66 0.06
C LEU A 10 13.53 15.00 0.11
N ASP A 11 14.49 15.72 0.68
CA ASP A 11 15.81 15.19 0.99
C ASP A 11 15.79 14.59 2.41
N LEU A 12 15.44 13.30 2.48
CA LEU A 12 15.30 12.53 3.72
C LEU A 12 16.21 11.31 3.65
N PRO A 13 17.48 11.42 4.07
CA PRO A 13 18.39 10.28 4.05
C PRO A 13 17.92 9.21 5.03
N ILE A 14 18.11 7.95 4.65
CA ILE A 14 17.82 6.80 5.51
C ILE A 14 18.73 6.89 6.75
N ALA A 15 18.14 6.73 7.94
CA ALA A 15 18.90 6.70 9.19
C ALA A 15 19.71 5.39 9.30
N ASN A 16 20.64 5.33 10.26
CA ASN A 16 21.27 4.07 10.62
C ASN A 16 20.19 3.12 11.19
N LEU A 17 19.76 2.15 10.40
CA LEU A 17 18.68 1.25 10.75
C LEU A 17 19.15 0.23 11.81
N PRO A 18 18.41 0.06 12.91
CA PRO A 18 18.63 -1.05 13.82
C PRO A 18 18.50 -2.41 13.12
N PRO A 19 19.17 -3.47 13.62
CA PRO A 19 19.16 -4.78 13.00
C PRO A 19 17.74 -5.34 12.76
N GLU A 20 16.80 -5.08 13.65
CA GLU A 20 15.40 -5.51 13.51
C GLU A 20 14.68 -4.81 12.35
N THR A 21 14.90 -3.50 12.17
CA THR A 21 14.32 -2.72 11.08
C THR A 21 14.95 -3.11 9.75
N GLN A 22 16.27 -3.34 9.73
CA GLN A 22 16.96 -3.85 8.54
C GLN A 22 16.42 -5.23 8.15
N ARG A 23 16.24 -6.13 9.12
CA ARG A 23 15.68 -7.46 8.86
C ARG A 23 14.28 -7.39 8.27
N TYR A 24 13.47 -6.41 8.67
CA TYR A 24 12.16 -6.18 8.06
C TYR A 24 12.26 -5.82 6.57
N PHE A 25 13.23 -4.99 6.19
CA PHE A 25 13.48 -4.66 4.77
C PHE A 25 13.97 -5.87 3.98
N ASP A 26 14.84 -6.69 4.57
CA ASP A 26 15.32 -7.92 3.94
C ASP A 26 14.15 -8.88 3.67
N ILE A 27 13.19 -9.00 4.62
CA ILE A 27 11.97 -9.78 4.44
C ILE A 27 11.10 -9.22 3.30
N CYS A 28 11.02 -7.89 3.15
CA CYS A 28 10.32 -7.27 2.01
C CYS A 28 10.98 -7.69 0.69
N VAL A 29 12.32 -7.67 0.60
CA VAL A 29 13.03 -8.12 -0.61
C VAL A 29 12.80 -9.61 -0.86
N GLU A 30 12.90 -10.47 0.17
CA GLU A 30 12.67 -11.90 0.05
C GLU A 30 11.25 -12.24 -0.45
N LYS A 31 10.23 -11.50 0.00
CA LYS A 31 8.81 -11.80 -0.30
C LYS A 31 8.23 -11.05 -1.48
N LEU A 32 8.69 -9.82 -1.72
CA LEU A 32 8.13 -8.89 -2.71
C LEU A 32 9.12 -8.60 -3.85
N GLY A 33 10.40 -8.93 -3.69
CA GLY A 33 11.46 -8.61 -4.65
C GLY A 33 12.02 -7.18 -4.53
N PHE A 34 11.46 -6.35 -3.64
CA PHE A 34 11.89 -4.97 -3.41
C PHE A 34 11.42 -4.46 -2.03
N VAL A 35 11.97 -3.32 -1.58
CA VAL A 35 11.48 -2.60 -0.40
C VAL A 35 10.43 -1.57 -0.83
N PRO A 36 9.17 -1.65 -0.37
CA PRO A 36 8.17 -0.64 -0.66
C PRO A 36 8.66 0.78 -0.36
N ASN A 37 8.49 1.68 -1.33
CA ASN A 37 9.00 3.04 -1.26
C ASN A 37 8.45 3.86 -0.07
N VAL A 38 7.24 3.54 0.42
CA VAL A 38 6.69 4.14 1.65
C VAL A 38 7.51 3.75 2.88
N LEU A 39 8.11 2.56 2.94
CA LEU A 39 8.99 2.22 4.07
C LEU A 39 10.29 3.03 4.00
N GLN A 40 10.84 3.18 2.79
CA GLN A 40 12.03 4.00 2.55
C GLN A 40 11.79 5.48 2.88
N SER A 41 10.60 6.03 2.59
CA SER A 41 10.29 7.43 2.90
C SER A 41 10.20 7.71 4.40
N TYR A 42 9.81 6.70 5.21
CA TYR A 42 9.81 6.80 6.67
C TYR A 42 11.16 6.46 7.31
N ALA A 43 12.08 5.81 6.58
CA ALA A 43 13.33 5.26 7.12
C ALA A 43 14.35 6.31 7.60
N HIS A 44 14.10 7.60 7.36
CA HIS A 44 14.85 8.70 7.99
C HIS A 44 14.59 8.80 9.51
N ASN A 45 13.53 8.16 10.03
CA ASN A 45 13.21 8.11 11.45
C ASN A 45 12.56 6.76 11.82
N VAL A 46 13.29 5.96 12.59
CA VAL A 46 12.91 4.58 12.93
C VAL A 46 11.64 4.52 13.78
N ASP A 47 11.45 5.44 14.73
CA ASP A 47 10.24 5.47 15.56
C ASP A 47 8.98 5.72 14.71
N LYS A 48 9.09 6.61 13.70
CA LYS A 48 7.99 6.87 12.75
C LYS A 48 7.73 5.67 11.86
N LEU A 49 8.78 5.01 11.37
CA LEU A 49 8.65 3.80 10.55
C LEU A 49 7.96 2.67 11.34
N ASN A 50 8.37 2.44 12.59
CA ASN A 50 7.77 1.44 13.46
C ASN A 50 6.30 1.78 13.78
N ALA A 51 5.98 3.03 14.07
CA ALA A 51 4.61 3.46 14.29
C ALA A 51 3.74 3.25 13.04
N PHE A 52 4.23 3.62 11.85
CA PHE A 52 3.53 3.43 10.59
C PHE A 52 3.27 1.96 10.29
N THR A 53 4.30 1.12 10.37
CA THR A 53 4.18 -0.33 10.07
C THR A 53 3.30 -1.05 11.08
N GLY A 54 3.37 -0.68 12.36
CA GLY A 54 2.50 -1.22 13.40
C GLY A 54 1.03 -0.94 13.09
N MET A 55 0.68 0.32 12.82
CA MET A 55 -0.68 0.72 12.44
C MET A 55 -1.13 0.05 11.14
N TYR A 56 -0.29 0.07 10.10
CA TYR A 56 -0.63 -0.49 8.79
C TYR A 56 -0.90 -1.99 8.86
N ASN A 57 -0.04 -2.75 9.54
CA ASN A 57 -0.18 -4.20 9.64
C ASN A 57 -1.42 -4.60 10.43
N ASP A 58 -1.72 -3.90 11.53
CA ASP A 58 -2.95 -4.12 12.29
C ASP A 58 -4.19 -3.85 11.42
N LEU A 59 -4.24 -2.68 10.78
CA LEU A 59 -5.39 -2.26 10.00
C LEU A 59 -5.60 -3.11 8.74
N MET A 60 -4.55 -3.44 7.99
CA MET A 60 -4.67 -4.10 6.68
C MET A 60 -4.57 -5.62 6.75
N LEU A 61 -3.88 -6.17 7.76
CA LEU A 61 -3.59 -7.62 7.85
C LEU A 61 -4.14 -8.27 9.12
N GLY A 62 -4.44 -7.48 10.16
CA GLY A 62 -4.98 -7.96 11.43
C GLY A 62 -6.41 -8.52 11.33
N LYS A 63 -6.90 -9.09 12.43
CA LYS A 63 -8.25 -9.65 12.52
C LYS A 63 -9.31 -8.56 12.34
N SER A 64 -10.27 -8.80 11.46
CA SER A 64 -11.43 -7.90 11.26
C SER A 64 -12.58 -8.68 10.64
N GLU A 65 -13.78 -8.09 10.71
CA GLU A 65 -14.96 -8.50 9.95
C GLU A 65 -14.86 -8.11 8.46
N LEU A 66 -13.92 -7.23 8.11
CA LEU A 66 -13.56 -6.95 6.72
C LEU A 66 -12.45 -7.89 6.27
N SER A 67 -12.67 -8.54 5.14
CA SER A 67 -11.64 -9.27 4.42
C SER A 67 -10.51 -8.32 3.97
N LYS A 68 -9.33 -8.89 3.70
CA LYS A 68 -8.21 -8.12 3.16
C LYS A 68 -8.57 -7.46 1.82
N LEU A 69 -9.37 -8.14 0.99
CA LEU A 69 -9.83 -7.59 -0.28
C LEU A 69 -10.74 -6.37 -0.04
N GLU A 70 -11.74 -6.46 0.83
CA GLU A 70 -12.62 -5.32 1.14
C GLU A 70 -11.82 -4.10 1.65
N ARG A 71 -10.81 -4.31 2.49
CA ARG A 71 -9.94 -3.22 2.97
C ARG A 71 -9.14 -2.56 1.83
N GLU A 72 -8.59 -3.36 0.92
CA GLU A 72 -7.89 -2.85 -0.26
C GLU A 72 -8.84 -2.14 -1.23
N MET A 73 -10.08 -2.61 -1.38
CA MET A 73 -11.11 -1.93 -2.19
C MET A 73 -11.41 -0.53 -1.63
N ILE A 74 -11.62 -0.40 -0.30
CA ILE A 74 -11.78 0.89 0.37
C ILE A 74 -10.57 1.78 0.11
N ALA A 75 -9.35 1.24 0.28
CA ALA A 75 -8.11 1.98 0.06
C ALA A 75 -8.02 2.54 -1.37
N VAL A 76 -8.37 1.75 -2.39
CA VAL A 76 -8.39 2.18 -3.80
C VAL A 76 -9.44 3.26 -4.04
N VAL A 77 -10.68 3.09 -3.54
CA VAL A 77 -11.75 4.08 -3.76
C VAL A 77 -11.44 5.41 -3.08
N VAL A 78 -10.94 5.40 -1.85
CA VAL A 78 -10.46 6.61 -1.16
C VAL A 78 -9.29 7.25 -1.91
N SER A 79 -8.37 6.44 -2.43
CA SER A 79 -7.22 6.93 -3.20
C SER A 79 -7.63 7.54 -4.54
N SER A 80 -8.66 6.98 -5.20
CA SER A 80 -9.25 7.48 -6.43
C SER A 80 -9.89 8.84 -6.20
N HIS A 81 -10.70 8.97 -5.14
CA HIS A 81 -11.28 10.24 -4.73
C HIS A 81 -10.20 11.32 -4.50
N ASN A 82 -9.10 10.94 -3.86
CA ASN A 82 -7.99 11.84 -3.55
C ASN A 82 -6.96 11.99 -4.67
N LYS A 83 -7.13 11.29 -5.81
CA LYS A 83 -6.19 11.29 -6.94
C LYS A 83 -4.75 10.96 -6.52
N CYS A 84 -4.60 10.06 -5.54
CA CYS A 84 -3.30 9.73 -4.97
C CYS A 84 -2.57 8.69 -5.83
N PHE A 85 -1.59 9.13 -6.62
CA PHE A 85 -0.83 8.25 -7.51
C PHE A 85 -0.22 7.03 -6.80
N TYR A 86 0.52 7.26 -5.71
CA TYR A 86 1.23 6.19 -5.00
C TYR A 86 0.26 5.11 -4.49
N CYS A 87 -0.83 5.54 -3.86
CA CYS A 87 -1.81 4.64 -3.28
C CYS A 87 -2.66 3.92 -4.34
N LEU A 88 -3.03 4.61 -5.44
CA LEU A 88 -3.74 3.97 -6.56
C LEU A 88 -2.90 2.85 -7.19
N VAL A 89 -1.61 3.07 -7.38
CA VAL A 89 -0.71 2.06 -7.95
C VAL A 89 -0.55 0.87 -7.00
N SER A 90 -0.24 1.13 -5.73
CA SER A 90 0.07 0.08 -4.75
C SER A 90 -1.17 -0.72 -4.34
N HIS A 91 -2.23 -0.06 -3.86
CA HIS A 91 -3.45 -0.73 -3.43
C HIS A 91 -4.25 -1.29 -4.62
N GLY A 92 -4.18 -0.64 -5.79
CA GLY A 92 -4.74 -1.19 -7.02
C GLY A 92 -4.11 -2.53 -7.40
N ALA A 93 -2.78 -2.64 -7.29
CA ALA A 93 -2.08 -3.91 -7.48
C ALA A 93 -2.52 -4.98 -6.47
N ALA A 94 -2.71 -4.59 -5.20
CA ALA A 94 -3.21 -5.49 -4.17
C ALA A 94 -4.63 -6.00 -4.47
N VAL A 95 -5.55 -5.13 -4.92
CA VAL A 95 -6.90 -5.55 -5.36
C VAL A 95 -6.81 -6.56 -6.49
N ARG A 96 -6.01 -6.30 -7.54
CA ARG A 96 -5.86 -7.23 -8.67
C ARG A 96 -5.34 -8.59 -8.22
N GLN A 97 -4.36 -8.61 -7.32
CA GLN A 97 -3.78 -9.85 -6.80
C GLN A 97 -4.75 -10.62 -5.89
N LEU A 98 -5.42 -9.95 -4.96
CA LEU A 98 -6.31 -10.58 -3.98
C LEU A 98 -7.62 -11.07 -4.58
N SER A 99 -8.16 -10.34 -5.57
CA SER A 99 -9.39 -10.74 -6.26
C SER A 99 -9.17 -11.75 -7.37
N GLY A 100 -7.96 -11.83 -7.93
CA GLY A 100 -7.69 -12.56 -9.17
C GLY A 100 -8.37 -11.95 -10.41
N LYS A 101 -8.92 -10.74 -10.29
CA LYS A 101 -9.70 -10.02 -11.32
C LYS A 101 -9.04 -8.68 -11.63
N PRO A 102 -8.12 -8.60 -12.61
CA PRO A 102 -7.46 -7.35 -12.96
C PRO A 102 -8.44 -6.20 -13.25
N GLU A 103 -9.54 -6.51 -13.93
CA GLU A 103 -10.60 -5.57 -14.30
C GLU A 103 -11.29 -4.92 -13.10
N LEU A 104 -11.39 -5.61 -11.96
CA LEU A 104 -11.94 -5.03 -10.73
C LEU A 104 -11.02 -3.93 -10.22
N GLY A 105 -9.71 -4.16 -10.20
CA GLY A 105 -8.73 -3.15 -9.77
C GLY A 105 -8.83 -1.87 -10.60
N GLU A 106 -8.92 -2.00 -11.93
CA GLU A 106 -9.05 -0.86 -12.82
C GLU A 106 -10.39 -0.12 -12.63
N ALA A 107 -11.49 -0.86 -12.50
CA ALA A 107 -12.80 -0.27 -12.24
C ALA A 107 -12.82 0.54 -10.94
N LEU A 108 -12.24 0.01 -9.85
CA LEU A 108 -12.15 0.74 -8.58
C LEU A 108 -11.25 1.98 -8.66
N VAL A 109 -10.12 1.90 -9.40
CA VAL A 109 -9.22 3.03 -9.64
C VAL A 109 -9.94 4.16 -10.40
N MET A 110 -10.70 3.81 -11.44
CA MET A 110 -11.30 4.78 -12.35
C MET A 110 -12.66 5.31 -11.87
N ASN A 111 -13.59 4.42 -11.53
CA ASN A 111 -14.90 4.73 -10.98
C ASN A 111 -15.60 3.46 -10.47
N TYR A 112 -15.53 3.20 -9.17
CA TYR A 112 -16.11 1.99 -8.56
C TYR A 112 -17.59 1.74 -8.89
N ARG A 113 -18.34 2.78 -9.28
CA ARG A 113 -19.78 2.65 -9.61
C ARG A 113 -20.04 1.74 -10.80
N VAL A 114 -19.06 1.58 -11.71
CA VAL A 114 -19.14 0.69 -12.88
C VAL A 114 -18.72 -0.74 -12.58
N ALA A 115 -18.15 -1.00 -11.40
CA ALA A 115 -17.74 -2.34 -11.01
C ALA A 115 -18.97 -3.20 -10.63
N ASP A 116 -18.89 -4.48 -10.96
CA ASP A 116 -19.82 -5.50 -10.49
C ASP A 116 -19.47 -5.85 -9.04
N LEU A 117 -20.20 -5.23 -8.11
CA LEU A 117 -20.00 -5.34 -6.67
C LEU A 117 -21.26 -5.92 -6.04
N SER A 118 -21.10 -6.81 -5.07
CA SER A 118 -22.20 -7.24 -4.21
C SER A 118 -22.80 -6.06 -3.44
N ASP A 119 -24.04 -6.22 -2.94
CA ASP A 119 -24.70 -5.19 -2.12
C ASP A 119 -23.86 -4.79 -0.91
N ARG A 120 -23.15 -5.74 -0.31
CA ARG A 120 -22.23 -5.49 0.79
C ARG A 120 -21.04 -4.64 0.37
N GLU A 121 -20.32 -5.04 -0.68
CA GLU A 121 -19.14 -4.32 -1.16
C GLU A 121 -19.48 -2.91 -1.66
N ARG A 122 -20.70 -2.70 -2.17
CA ARG A 122 -21.17 -1.40 -2.61
C ARG A 122 -21.58 -0.47 -1.45
N ALA A 123 -22.02 -1.04 -0.33
CA ALA A 123 -22.48 -0.28 0.83
C ALA A 123 -21.33 0.19 1.74
N ILE A 124 -20.19 -0.49 1.70
CA ILE A 124 -18.96 -0.15 2.45
C ILE A 124 -18.15 0.86 1.65
#